data_AF-A0A960FCZ0-F1
#
_entry.id   AF-A0A960FCZ0-F1
#
_cell.length_a   1.000
_cell.length_b   1.000
_cell.length_c   1.000
_cell.angle_alpha   90.00
_cell.angle_beta   90.00
_cell.angle_gamma   90.00
#
_symmetry.space_group_name_H-M   'P 1'
#
loop_
_entity.id
_entity.type
_entity.pdbx_description
1 polymer ?
#
loop_
_entity_poly.entity_id
_entity_poly.type
_entity_poly.pdbx_seq_one_letter_code
_entity_poly.pdbx_strand_id
1 'polypeptide(L)'
;MARTIGADVAHARGLTGAGVDIAVIDTGISPVAGLDAPGKVVNGPDLSFDAGDDRLRHLDGYGHGTHMAAIIAGSTADGSFRGIAPGARLVNVKVGDNTGAVDVSQVIAALDWIVEHRTDNGLNIRVVNLSFGTDGVQPSAVDPLARAVERAWFAGIVVVVASGNDGRALTGMATPATDPFVLTVGPAEQVGATWAIPSFASNGNGLRNPDVVAPGRSIESLRVPGSRLDVEFPDARVGEHLFRGSGSSQAAAVVSGAVALVLEQSPRLTPDQVKQVLRASADSLKRQPVTQQGQGMLDVDDALGRRPTLFARQLHLPSTGLGLLHLSRGLDTVVVAGIALVGEQTFTGQRWNGPSWVRATLRGTTWSGGSWSGGSWSGGSWSGGS
;
A
#
# COMPACT_ATOMS: atom_id res chain seq x y z
N MET A 1 -4.29 18.13 2.20
CA MET A 1 -3.34 17.03 2.50
C MET A 1 -1.91 17.54 2.68
N ALA A 2 -1.21 18.01 1.65
CA ALA A 2 0.22 18.36 1.77
C ALA A 2 0.54 19.35 2.92
N ARG A 3 -0.18 20.48 2.99
CA ARG A 3 -0.07 21.45 4.11
C ARG A 3 -0.33 20.87 5.49
N THR A 4 -1.25 19.91 5.58
CA THR A 4 -1.64 19.30 6.86
C THR A 4 -0.50 18.52 7.49
N ILE A 5 0.32 17.87 6.66
CA ILE A 5 1.42 17.02 7.11
C ILE A 5 2.78 17.68 6.90
N GLY A 6 2.86 18.97 6.54
CA GLY A 6 4.12 19.66 6.25
C GLY A 6 4.83 19.27 4.93
N ALA A 7 4.17 18.54 4.02
CA ALA A 7 4.78 18.16 2.75
C ALA A 7 4.93 19.33 1.76
N ASP A 8 4.17 20.41 1.93
CA ASP A 8 4.36 21.65 1.18
C ASP A 8 5.71 22.32 1.47
N VAL A 9 6.24 22.17 2.69
CA VAL A 9 7.60 22.61 3.03
C VAL A 9 8.65 21.79 2.27
N ALA A 10 8.44 20.48 2.12
CA ALA A 10 9.28 19.64 1.28
C ALA A 10 9.27 20.11 -0.17
N HIS A 11 8.09 20.41 -0.73
CA HIS A 11 7.94 20.93 -2.09
C HIS A 11 8.64 22.27 -2.26
N ALA A 12 8.56 23.17 -1.28
CA ALA A 12 9.27 24.45 -1.29
C ALA A 12 10.80 24.29 -1.26
N ARG A 13 11.30 23.18 -0.69
CA ARG A 13 12.72 22.78 -0.75
C ARG A 13 13.11 22.10 -2.06
N GLY A 14 12.19 21.94 -3.00
CA GLY A 14 12.40 21.26 -4.29
C GLY A 14 12.27 19.74 -4.23
N LEU A 15 11.88 19.17 -3.08
CA LEU A 15 11.61 17.74 -2.97
C LEU A 15 10.27 17.41 -3.62
N THR A 16 10.26 16.38 -4.46
CA THR A 16 9.08 15.91 -5.18
C THR A 16 8.92 14.39 -5.11
N GLY A 17 9.83 13.66 -4.47
CA GLY A 17 9.96 12.21 -4.50
C GLY A 17 10.71 11.71 -5.75
N ALA A 18 11.41 12.59 -6.46
CA ALA A 18 12.12 12.21 -7.67
C ALA A 18 13.19 11.14 -7.39
N GLY A 19 13.33 10.20 -8.32
CA GLY A 19 14.26 9.08 -8.19
C GLY A 19 13.81 7.98 -7.23
N VAL A 20 12.61 8.08 -6.66
CA VAL A 20 11.98 7.02 -5.85
C VAL A 20 10.81 6.43 -6.62
N ASP A 21 10.77 5.10 -6.75
CA ASP A 21 9.60 4.41 -7.28
C ASP A 21 8.77 3.80 -6.15
N ILE A 22 7.45 3.93 -6.30
CA ILE A 22 6.47 3.43 -5.32
C ILE A 22 5.61 2.38 -6.01
N ALA A 23 5.69 1.13 -5.54
CA ALA A 23 4.80 0.08 -6.00
C ALA A 23 3.44 0.22 -5.31
N VAL A 24 2.38 0.25 -6.12
CA VAL A 24 1.00 0.34 -5.67
C VAL A 24 0.35 -1.01 -5.93
N ILE A 25 0.13 -1.79 -4.86
CA ILE A 25 -0.55 -3.08 -4.92
C ILE A 25 -2.05 -2.82 -4.70
N ASP A 26 -2.82 -2.78 -5.78
CA ASP A 26 -4.21 -2.32 -5.74
C ASP A 26 -5.04 -2.81 -6.96
N THR A 27 -6.15 -2.15 -7.29
CA THR A 27 -7.06 -2.50 -8.40
C THR A 27 -6.58 -2.06 -9.79
N GLY A 28 -5.38 -1.51 -9.88
CA GLY A 28 -4.80 -0.97 -11.11
C GLY A 28 -4.53 0.54 -11.02
N ILE A 29 -3.96 1.10 -12.08
CA ILE A 29 -3.82 2.56 -12.25
C ILE A 29 -4.22 2.93 -13.68
N SER A 30 -5.32 3.68 -13.83
CA SER A 30 -5.77 4.21 -15.11
C SER A 30 -4.97 5.45 -15.52
N PRO A 31 -4.67 5.64 -16.82
CA PRO A 31 -3.93 6.80 -17.34
C PRO A 31 -4.83 8.04 -17.45
N VAL A 32 -5.33 8.53 -16.32
CA VAL A 32 -6.13 9.76 -16.23
C VAL A 32 -5.22 10.99 -16.20
N ALA A 33 -5.76 12.15 -16.56
CA ALA A 33 -5.01 13.41 -16.55
C ALA A 33 -4.33 13.65 -15.20
N GLY A 34 -3.00 13.71 -15.21
CA GLY A 34 -2.16 13.81 -14.01
C GLY A 34 -1.42 12.52 -13.62
N LEU A 35 -1.74 11.41 -14.27
CA LEU A 35 -1.02 10.12 -14.20
C LEU A 35 -0.62 9.59 -15.61
N ASP A 36 -1.03 10.30 -16.66
CA ASP A 36 -0.88 9.96 -18.07
C ASP A 36 0.45 10.43 -18.69
N ALA A 37 1.26 11.18 -17.95
CA ALA A 37 2.58 11.60 -18.41
C ALA A 37 3.48 10.37 -18.72
N PRO A 38 4.25 10.38 -19.83
CA PRO A 38 5.16 9.29 -20.16
C PRO A 38 6.12 8.94 -19.02
N GLY A 39 6.18 7.65 -18.65
CA GLY A 39 7.05 7.15 -17.58
C GLY A 39 6.56 7.45 -16.15
N LYS A 40 5.43 8.14 -15.97
CA LYS A 40 4.81 8.36 -14.65
C LYS A 40 4.36 7.05 -14.01
N VAL A 41 3.72 6.18 -14.80
CA VAL A 41 3.29 4.84 -14.40
C VAL A 41 4.07 3.80 -15.20
N VAL A 42 4.72 2.88 -14.49
CA VAL A 42 5.33 1.67 -15.04
C VAL A 42 4.42 0.50 -14.68
N ASN A 43 4.01 -0.30 -15.65
CA ASN A 43 3.15 -1.44 -15.40
C ASN A 43 3.98 -2.66 -14.98
N GLY A 44 3.70 -3.18 -13.79
CA GLY A 44 4.11 -4.50 -13.33
C GLY A 44 3.09 -5.57 -13.73
N PRO A 45 3.08 -6.74 -13.05
CA PRO A 45 2.15 -7.81 -13.38
C PRO A 45 0.71 -7.44 -12.99
N ASP A 46 -0.23 -8.01 -13.74
CA ASP A 46 -1.67 -7.93 -13.46
C ASP A 46 -2.16 -9.25 -12.84
N LEU A 47 -2.04 -9.41 -11.55
CA LEU A 47 -2.42 -10.65 -10.87
C LEU A 47 -3.92 -10.77 -10.62
N SER A 48 -4.74 -9.84 -11.09
CA SER A 48 -6.20 -9.82 -10.86
C SER A 48 -6.94 -10.98 -11.53
N PHE A 49 -8.20 -11.20 -11.13
CA PHE A 49 -9.06 -12.21 -11.77
C PHE A 49 -9.53 -11.81 -13.18
N ASP A 50 -9.36 -10.55 -13.58
CA ASP A 50 -9.70 -10.06 -14.91
C ASP A 50 -8.46 -9.84 -15.81
N ALA A 51 -7.30 -10.30 -15.37
CA ALA A 51 -6.03 -10.32 -16.09
C ALA A 51 -6.07 -10.85 -17.54
N GLY A 52 -7.01 -11.76 -17.84
CA GLY A 52 -7.19 -12.34 -19.17
C GLY A 52 -8.00 -11.47 -20.14
N ASP A 53 -8.55 -10.34 -19.68
CA ASP A 53 -9.32 -9.42 -20.52
C ASP A 53 -8.43 -8.26 -21.02
N ASP A 54 -8.01 -8.35 -22.28
CA ASP A 54 -7.19 -7.32 -22.94
C ASP A 54 -7.82 -5.91 -22.91
N ARG A 55 -9.16 -5.81 -22.78
CA ARG A 55 -9.86 -4.52 -22.70
C ARG A 55 -9.63 -3.82 -21.36
N LEU A 56 -9.20 -4.56 -20.33
CA LEU A 56 -8.99 -4.08 -18.96
C LEU A 56 -7.50 -3.94 -18.61
N ARG A 57 -6.62 -4.29 -19.55
CA ARG A 57 -5.18 -4.23 -19.37
C ARG A 57 -4.70 -2.81 -19.08
N HIS A 58 -3.93 -2.67 -18.01
CA HIS A 58 -3.40 -1.38 -17.52
C HIS A 58 -4.49 -0.36 -17.17
N LEU A 59 -5.71 -0.83 -16.92
CA LEU A 59 -6.81 0.00 -16.45
C LEU A 59 -7.18 -0.41 -15.02
N ASP A 60 -7.81 0.54 -14.35
CA ASP A 60 -8.43 0.38 -13.05
C ASP A 60 -9.94 0.53 -13.20
N GLY A 61 -10.64 -0.58 -13.43
CA GLY A 61 -12.09 -0.54 -13.58
C GLY A 61 -12.83 -0.46 -12.24
N TYR A 62 -12.15 -0.66 -11.11
CA TYR A 62 -12.76 -0.43 -9.79
C TYR A 62 -12.66 1.04 -9.36
N GLY A 63 -11.51 1.68 -9.60
CA GLY A 63 -11.24 3.11 -9.37
C GLY A 63 -10.40 3.42 -8.12
N HIS A 64 -10.16 2.44 -7.25
CA HIS A 64 -9.47 2.64 -5.97
C HIS A 64 -7.96 2.84 -6.14
N GLY A 65 -7.30 2.00 -6.93
CA GLY A 65 -5.87 2.08 -7.14
C GLY A 65 -5.42 3.38 -7.80
N THR A 66 -6.18 3.90 -8.77
CA THR A 66 -5.92 5.20 -9.40
C THR A 66 -6.07 6.34 -8.39
N HIS A 67 -7.07 6.25 -7.50
CA HIS A 67 -7.26 7.23 -6.44
C HIS A 67 -6.07 7.24 -5.47
N MET A 68 -5.54 6.07 -5.07
CA MET A 68 -4.33 5.96 -4.23
C MET A 68 -3.09 6.49 -4.94
N ALA A 69 -2.86 6.04 -6.18
CA ALA A 69 -1.78 6.47 -7.05
C ALA A 69 -1.70 7.99 -7.18
N ALA A 70 -2.85 8.63 -7.36
CA ALA A 70 -2.94 10.08 -7.47
C ALA A 70 -2.63 10.81 -6.15
N ILE A 71 -3.10 10.32 -5.00
CA ILE A 71 -2.71 10.86 -3.67
C ILE A 71 -1.18 10.80 -3.53
N ILE A 72 -0.58 9.68 -3.93
CA ILE A 72 0.86 9.46 -3.83
C ILE A 72 1.62 10.41 -4.77
N ALA A 73 1.39 10.36 -6.08
CA ALA A 73 2.27 10.99 -7.07
C ALA A 73 1.56 11.64 -8.26
N GLY A 74 0.24 11.88 -8.18
CA GLY A 74 -0.50 12.56 -9.23
C GLY A 74 -0.03 14.01 -9.41
N SER A 75 0.00 14.48 -10.65
CA SER A 75 0.43 15.85 -10.97
C SER A 75 -0.15 16.30 -12.29
N THR A 76 -1.17 17.16 -12.27
CA THR A 76 -1.74 17.72 -13.50
C THR A 76 -0.84 18.83 -14.04
N ALA A 77 -0.82 18.98 -15.37
CA ALA A 77 0.03 19.97 -16.05
C ALA A 77 -0.35 21.43 -15.69
N ASP A 78 -1.63 21.68 -15.40
CA ASP A 78 -2.15 22.98 -14.97
C ASP A 78 -1.95 23.26 -13.47
N GLY A 79 -1.43 22.29 -12.71
CA GLY A 79 -1.23 22.38 -11.27
C GLY A 79 -2.50 22.31 -10.42
N SER A 80 -3.68 22.05 -11.02
CA SER A 80 -4.95 21.94 -10.30
C SER A 80 -5.00 20.77 -9.31
N PHE A 81 -4.24 19.71 -9.58
CA PHE A 81 -4.07 18.57 -8.69
C PHE A 81 -2.60 18.21 -8.50
N ARG A 82 -2.21 17.96 -7.25
CA ARG A 82 -0.86 17.55 -6.87
C ARG A 82 -0.92 16.58 -5.68
N GLY A 83 -0.37 15.39 -5.86
CA GLY A 83 -0.13 14.40 -4.81
C GLY A 83 1.01 14.80 -3.88
N ILE A 84 1.34 13.91 -2.95
CA ILE A 84 2.39 14.19 -1.94
C ILE A 84 3.80 14.14 -2.55
N ALA A 85 4.07 13.22 -3.47
CA ALA A 85 5.36 13.01 -4.14
C ALA A 85 5.19 13.07 -5.67
N PRO A 86 4.88 14.24 -6.26
CA PRO A 86 4.53 14.37 -7.68
C PRO A 86 5.68 14.06 -8.65
N GLY A 87 6.93 13.94 -8.20
CA GLY A 87 8.10 13.57 -8.98
C GLY A 87 8.45 12.08 -8.92
N ALA A 88 7.83 11.32 -8.03
CA ALA A 88 8.01 9.87 -7.97
C ALA A 88 7.36 9.18 -9.18
N ARG A 89 7.88 8.00 -9.55
CA ARG A 89 7.19 7.09 -10.47
C ARG A 89 6.38 6.07 -9.70
N LEU A 90 5.30 5.61 -10.30
CA LEU A 90 4.43 4.60 -9.74
C LEU A 90 4.64 3.28 -10.49
N VAL A 91 4.76 2.19 -9.75
CA VAL A 91 4.75 0.83 -10.32
C VAL A 91 3.38 0.22 -10.05
N ASN A 92 2.57 0.09 -11.12
CA ASN A 92 1.23 -0.47 -11.06
C ASN A 92 1.33 -2.00 -10.91
N VAL A 93 1.01 -2.55 -9.73
CA VAL A 93 0.94 -3.99 -9.50
C VAL A 93 -0.50 -4.34 -9.18
N LYS A 94 -1.25 -4.71 -10.23
CA LYS A 94 -2.69 -4.90 -10.11
C LYS A 94 -2.97 -6.27 -9.50
N VAL A 95 -3.75 -6.32 -8.43
CA VAL A 95 -4.20 -7.55 -7.76
C VAL A 95 -5.73 -7.60 -7.66
N GLY A 96 -6.39 -6.45 -7.66
CA GLY A 96 -7.85 -6.37 -7.63
C GLY A 96 -8.44 -6.30 -9.03
N ASP A 97 -9.53 -7.03 -9.24
CA ASP A 97 -10.32 -6.94 -10.46
C ASP A 97 -11.26 -5.72 -10.44
N ASN A 98 -12.04 -5.53 -11.50
CA ASN A 98 -13.03 -4.44 -11.63
C ASN A 98 -14.14 -4.45 -10.56
N THR A 99 -14.29 -5.53 -9.79
CA THR A 99 -15.20 -5.60 -8.65
C THR A 99 -14.53 -5.21 -7.33
N GLY A 100 -13.21 -5.05 -7.33
CA GLY A 100 -12.39 -4.83 -6.14
C GLY A 100 -12.02 -6.13 -5.42
N ALA A 101 -12.26 -7.30 -6.01
CA ALA A 101 -11.97 -8.57 -5.38
C ALA A 101 -10.46 -8.85 -5.39
N VAL A 102 -9.89 -9.10 -4.20
CA VAL A 102 -8.47 -9.37 -3.97
C VAL A 102 -8.32 -10.54 -3.01
N ASP A 103 -7.50 -11.52 -3.38
CA ASP A 103 -7.10 -12.64 -2.57
C ASP A 103 -5.70 -12.43 -1.97
N VAL A 104 -5.50 -12.92 -0.73
CA VAL A 104 -4.22 -12.83 -0.03
C VAL A 104 -3.06 -13.40 -0.84
N SER A 105 -3.26 -14.49 -1.58
CA SER A 105 -2.19 -15.07 -2.39
C SER A 105 -1.81 -14.24 -3.63
N GLN A 106 -2.71 -13.40 -4.15
CA GLN A 106 -2.35 -12.41 -5.18
C GLN A 106 -1.41 -11.34 -4.58
N VAL A 107 -1.71 -10.89 -3.36
CA VAL A 107 -0.87 -9.91 -2.65
C VAL A 107 0.50 -10.48 -2.30
N ILE A 108 0.57 -11.74 -1.84
CA ILE A 108 1.84 -12.42 -1.58
C ILE A 108 2.67 -12.51 -2.88
N ALA A 109 2.05 -12.94 -3.99
CA ALA A 109 2.72 -13.04 -5.28
C ALA A 109 3.21 -11.67 -5.80
N ALA A 110 2.42 -10.61 -5.60
CA ALA A 110 2.81 -9.23 -5.91
C ALA A 110 4.03 -8.77 -5.10
N LEU A 111 4.06 -9.03 -3.79
CA LEU A 111 5.19 -8.67 -2.93
C LEU A 111 6.46 -9.43 -3.31
N ASP A 112 6.34 -10.71 -3.62
CA ASP A 112 7.44 -11.54 -4.14
C ASP A 112 7.99 -10.94 -5.45
N TRP A 113 7.12 -10.56 -6.39
CA TRP A 113 7.52 -9.93 -7.66
C TRP A 113 8.24 -8.60 -7.42
N ILE A 114 7.70 -7.75 -6.54
CA ILE A 114 8.31 -6.47 -6.19
C ILE A 114 9.71 -6.68 -5.62
N VAL A 115 9.91 -7.65 -4.72
CA VAL A 115 11.23 -7.94 -4.16
C VAL A 115 12.21 -8.37 -5.25
N GLU A 116 11.80 -9.27 -6.13
CA GLU A 116 12.67 -9.82 -7.19
C GLU A 116 13.02 -8.77 -8.26
N HIS A 117 12.09 -7.86 -8.59
CA HIS A 117 12.22 -6.92 -9.72
C HIS A 117 12.42 -5.44 -9.33
N ARG A 118 12.64 -5.14 -8.04
CA ARG A 118 12.75 -3.75 -7.51
C ARG A 118 13.80 -2.87 -8.19
N THR A 119 14.80 -3.45 -8.84
CA THR A 119 15.90 -2.75 -9.53
C THR A 119 15.92 -2.97 -11.05
N ASP A 120 14.99 -3.75 -11.58
CA ASP A 120 15.03 -4.16 -12.98
C ASP A 120 14.64 -3.01 -13.89
N ASN A 121 15.21 -2.97 -15.11
CA ASN A 121 14.85 -1.98 -16.13
C ASN A 121 14.93 -0.51 -15.64
N GLY A 122 15.85 -0.22 -14.72
CA GLY A 122 16.03 1.10 -14.15
C GLY A 122 14.98 1.48 -13.11
N LEU A 123 14.26 0.50 -12.55
CA LEU A 123 13.43 0.71 -11.37
C LEU A 123 14.28 0.97 -10.13
N ASN A 124 13.71 1.71 -9.19
CA ASN A 124 14.20 1.95 -7.84
C ASN A 124 13.01 1.87 -6.87
N ILE A 125 12.38 0.69 -6.79
CA ILE A 125 11.25 0.48 -5.88
C ILE A 125 11.76 0.53 -4.46
N ARG A 126 11.39 1.59 -3.73
CA ARG A 126 11.77 1.80 -2.32
C ARG A 126 10.59 1.90 -1.39
N VAL A 127 9.37 1.99 -1.94
CA VAL A 127 8.14 2.07 -1.18
C VAL A 127 7.11 1.12 -1.78
N VAL A 128 6.37 0.41 -0.92
CA VAL A 128 5.15 -0.31 -1.27
C VAL A 128 4.00 0.36 -0.55
N ASN A 129 3.00 0.80 -1.31
CA ASN A 129 1.70 1.16 -0.77
C ASN A 129 0.78 -0.06 -0.82
N LEU A 130 0.37 -0.56 0.35
CA LEU A 130 -0.55 -1.67 0.50
C LEU A 130 -1.83 -1.17 1.21
N SER A 131 -2.79 -0.72 0.39
CA SER A 131 -4.12 -0.29 0.83
C SER A 131 -5.10 -1.46 0.88
N PHE A 132 -4.68 -2.56 1.50
CA PHE A 132 -5.40 -3.83 1.60
C PHE A 132 -5.24 -4.40 3.00
N GLY A 133 -6.25 -5.13 3.46
CA GLY A 133 -6.14 -5.96 4.64
C GLY A 133 -7.29 -6.95 4.76
N THR A 134 -7.12 -7.92 5.65
CA THR A 134 -8.11 -8.96 5.96
C THR A 134 -8.39 -9.02 7.45
N ASP A 135 -9.46 -9.71 7.82
CA ASP A 135 -9.78 -10.12 9.19
C ASP A 135 -9.01 -11.38 9.64
N GLY A 136 -7.85 -11.66 9.01
CA GLY A 136 -7.02 -12.82 9.31
C GLY A 136 -6.72 -12.95 10.80
N VAL A 137 -6.89 -14.17 11.34
CA VAL A 137 -6.96 -14.43 12.78
C VAL A 137 -5.69 -15.02 13.39
N GLN A 138 -4.67 -15.31 12.57
CA GLN A 138 -3.44 -15.91 13.07
C GLN A 138 -2.38 -14.86 13.45
N PRO A 139 -1.46 -15.18 14.37
CA PRO A 139 -0.38 -14.26 14.74
C PRO A 139 0.54 -13.93 13.56
N SER A 140 0.95 -12.66 13.45
CA SER A 140 1.90 -12.21 12.42
C SER A 140 3.20 -13.03 12.41
N ALA A 141 3.65 -13.51 13.57
CA ALA A 141 4.86 -14.35 13.73
C ALA A 141 4.85 -15.68 12.94
N VAL A 142 3.70 -16.14 12.44
CA VAL A 142 3.61 -17.33 11.58
C VAL A 142 2.98 -17.03 10.23
N ASP A 143 2.41 -15.84 10.06
CA ASP A 143 1.54 -15.53 8.94
C ASP A 143 2.34 -15.38 7.61
N PRO A 144 1.92 -16.04 6.51
CA PRO A 144 2.58 -15.93 5.23
C PRO A 144 2.47 -14.54 4.59
N LEU A 145 1.37 -13.79 4.80
CA LEU A 145 1.27 -12.42 4.31
C LEU A 145 2.22 -11.49 5.11
N ALA A 146 2.29 -11.66 6.42
CA ALA A 146 3.27 -10.99 7.28
C ALA A 146 4.71 -11.29 6.82
N ARG A 147 5.00 -12.56 6.54
CA ARG A 147 6.30 -12.95 5.97
C ARG A 147 6.58 -12.25 4.64
N ALA A 148 5.61 -12.15 3.74
CA ALA A 148 5.81 -11.50 2.44
C ALA A 148 6.14 -10.00 2.59
N VAL A 149 5.43 -9.27 3.46
CA VAL A 149 5.73 -7.85 3.72
C VAL A 149 7.07 -7.65 4.41
N GLU A 150 7.46 -8.55 5.33
CA GLU A 150 8.78 -8.53 5.95
C GLU A 150 9.91 -8.79 4.94
N ARG A 151 9.68 -9.64 3.93
CA ARG A 151 10.67 -9.86 2.86
C ARG A 151 10.93 -8.59 2.06
N ALA A 152 9.86 -7.84 1.73
CA ALA A 152 10.00 -6.51 1.13
C ALA A 152 10.73 -5.53 2.05
N TRP A 153 10.37 -5.52 3.34
CA TRP A 153 11.02 -4.70 4.36
C TRP A 153 12.54 -4.95 4.42
N PHE A 154 12.96 -6.21 4.53
CA PHE A 154 14.37 -6.59 4.59
C PHE A 154 15.11 -6.43 3.26
N ALA A 155 14.40 -6.32 2.14
CA ALA A 155 14.97 -5.98 0.84
C ALA A 155 15.25 -4.47 0.66
N GLY A 156 14.99 -3.64 1.69
CA GLY A 156 15.23 -2.20 1.69
C GLY A 156 14.05 -1.36 1.19
N ILE A 157 12.86 -1.95 1.14
CA ILE A 157 11.61 -1.33 0.70
C ILE A 157 10.76 -0.99 1.92
N VAL A 158 10.33 0.26 2.06
CA VAL A 158 9.38 0.65 3.12
C VAL A 158 7.99 0.16 2.72
N VAL A 159 7.41 -0.72 3.51
CA VAL A 159 6.04 -1.21 3.29
C VAL A 159 5.08 -0.40 4.16
N VAL A 160 4.20 0.36 3.51
CA VAL A 160 3.18 1.21 4.14
C VAL A 160 1.84 0.51 4.03
N VAL A 161 1.19 0.26 5.17
CA VAL A 161 -0.02 -0.58 5.25
C VAL A 161 -1.16 0.20 5.90
N ALA A 162 -2.34 0.13 5.31
CA ALA A 162 -3.57 0.69 5.90
C ALA A 162 -3.98 -0.09 7.17
N SER A 163 -4.39 0.60 8.23
CA SER A 163 -4.76 -0.05 9.50
C SER A 163 -6.06 -0.87 9.47
N GLY A 164 -6.94 -0.63 8.49
CA GLY A 164 -8.28 -1.22 8.43
C GLY A 164 -9.40 -0.22 8.73
N ASN A 165 -10.63 -0.58 8.34
CA ASN A 165 -11.82 0.28 8.38
C ASN A 165 -13.04 -0.38 9.08
N ASP A 166 -12.84 -1.44 9.87
CA ASP A 166 -13.93 -2.23 10.48
C ASP A 166 -14.47 -1.62 11.77
N GLY A 167 -14.03 -0.40 12.08
CA GLY A 167 -14.40 0.34 13.26
C GLY A 167 -13.76 -0.18 14.54
N ARG A 168 -14.16 0.45 15.65
CA ARG A 168 -13.50 0.31 16.96
C ARG A 168 -13.96 -0.89 17.77
N ALA A 169 -15.10 -1.47 17.39
CA ALA A 169 -15.80 -2.51 18.14
C ALA A 169 -15.36 -3.93 17.75
N LEU A 170 -14.65 -4.07 16.62
CA LEU A 170 -14.20 -5.35 16.07
C LEU A 170 -12.66 -5.47 16.09
N THR A 171 -12.24 -6.72 16.25
CA THR A 171 -10.94 -7.42 16.06
C THR A 171 -9.68 -6.65 15.63
N GLY A 172 -9.37 -5.51 16.24
CA GLY A 172 -8.05 -4.88 16.08
C GLY A 172 -7.77 -4.36 14.67
N MET A 173 -6.50 -4.10 14.36
CA MET A 173 -6.09 -3.71 13.01
C MET A 173 -6.14 -4.90 12.05
N ALA A 174 -6.37 -4.63 10.77
CA ALA A 174 -6.37 -5.66 9.73
C ALA A 174 -5.00 -6.33 9.57
N THR A 175 -4.97 -7.55 9.06
CA THR A 175 -3.71 -8.20 8.62
C THR A 175 -3.36 -7.70 7.22
N PRO A 176 -2.11 -7.27 6.93
CA PRO A 176 -0.87 -7.42 7.70
C PRO A 176 -0.48 -6.20 8.55
N ALA A 177 -1.37 -5.23 8.78
CA ALA A 177 -1.08 -4.06 9.61
C ALA A 177 -0.74 -4.40 11.08
N THR A 178 -1.06 -5.61 11.53
CA THR A 178 -0.65 -6.20 12.82
C THR A 178 0.82 -6.60 12.87
N ASP A 179 1.50 -6.71 11.72
CA ASP A 179 2.94 -6.96 11.67
C ASP A 179 3.70 -5.75 12.24
N PRO A 180 4.67 -5.95 13.16
CA PRO A 180 5.36 -4.83 13.78
C PRO A 180 6.46 -4.22 12.90
N PHE A 181 6.94 -4.86 11.84
CA PHE A 181 7.95 -4.29 10.94
C PHE A 181 7.36 -3.20 10.06
N VAL A 182 6.21 -3.46 9.42
CA VAL A 182 5.59 -2.55 8.46
C VAL A 182 5.20 -1.21 9.07
N LEU A 183 5.11 -0.17 8.25
CA LEU A 183 4.62 1.15 8.67
C LEU A 183 3.10 1.17 8.56
N THR A 184 2.41 0.92 9.68
CA THR A 184 0.95 0.89 9.72
C THR A 184 0.36 2.28 9.94
N VAL A 185 -0.59 2.65 9.11
CA VAL A 185 -1.14 4.00 9.06
C VAL A 185 -2.65 3.98 9.35
N GLY A 186 -3.04 4.71 10.39
CA GLY A 186 -4.44 4.97 10.68
C GLY A 186 -4.96 6.24 9.97
N PRO A 187 -6.28 6.31 9.71
CA PRO A 187 -6.88 7.51 9.14
C PRO A 187 -7.14 8.56 10.23
N ALA A 188 -6.98 9.82 9.88
CA ALA A 188 -7.38 10.97 10.68
C ALA A 188 -8.39 11.84 9.91
N GLU A 189 -9.25 12.51 10.65
CA GLU A 189 -10.24 13.45 10.12
C GLU A 189 -10.18 14.80 10.83
N GLN A 190 -10.52 15.85 10.10
CA GLN A 190 -10.61 17.19 10.65
C GLN A 190 -11.99 17.42 11.26
N VAL A 191 -12.04 17.75 12.55
CA VAL A 191 -13.27 18.09 13.29
C VAL A 191 -13.10 19.51 13.84
N GLY A 192 -13.72 20.48 13.14
CA GLY A 192 -13.53 21.90 13.40
C GLY A 192 -12.06 22.31 13.24
N ALA A 193 -11.48 22.89 14.30
CA ALA A 193 -10.08 23.30 14.34
C ALA A 193 -9.12 22.19 14.84
N THR A 194 -9.61 20.97 15.04
CA THR A 194 -8.83 19.86 15.64
C THR A 194 -8.83 18.64 14.74
N TRP A 195 -7.89 17.72 14.99
CA TRP A 195 -7.83 16.41 14.36
C TRP A 195 -8.33 15.33 15.31
N ALA A 196 -9.10 14.40 14.76
CA ALA A 196 -9.63 13.25 15.44
C ALA A 196 -9.42 11.98 14.61
N ILE A 197 -9.72 10.84 15.20
CA ILE A 197 -9.75 9.56 14.51
C ILE A 197 -11.20 9.27 14.11
N PRO A 198 -11.49 8.90 12.86
CA PRO A 198 -12.85 8.61 12.44
C PRO A 198 -13.39 7.33 13.08
N SER A 199 -14.70 7.20 13.14
CA SER A 199 -15.38 6.05 13.78
C SER A 199 -15.14 4.73 13.07
N PHE A 200 -14.92 4.76 11.76
CA PHE A 200 -14.59 3.57 10.95
C PHE A 200 -13.16 3.08 11.15
N ALA A 201 -12.26 3.87 11.74
CA ALA A 201 -10.87 3.44 11.91
C ALA A 201 -10.79 2.19 12.79
N SER A 202 -10.06 1.17 12.33
CA SER A 202 -9.65 0.04 13.16
C SER A 202 -8.64 0.50 14.22
N ASN A 203 -8.71 -0.09 15.41
CA ASN A 203 -7.86 0.27 16.54
C ASN A 203 -6.77 -0.77 16.78
N GLY A 204 -5.66 -0.30 17.35
CA GLY A 204 -4.68 -1.16 18.01
C GLY A 204 -5.21 -1.79 19.31
N ASN A 205 -4.43 -2.75 19.82
CA ASN A 205 -4.75 -3.49 21.04
C ASN A 205 -3.85 -3.12 22.25
N GLY A 206 -3.07 -2.04 22.14
CA GLY A 206 -2.12 -1.60 23.16
C GLY A 206 -0.73 -2.21 23.00
N LEU A 207 -0.62 -3.45 22.50
CA LEU A 207 0.66 -4.08 22.15
C LEU A 207 1.13 -3.64 20.76
N ARG A 208 0.21 -3.65 19.80
CA ARG A 208 0.42 -3.18 18.43
C ARG A 208 -0.71 -2.20 18.10
N ASN A 209 -0.32 -0.97 17.82
CA ASN A 209 -1.19 0.14 17.42
C ASN A 209 -0.71 0.68 16.07
N PRO A 210 -1.47 1.52 15.36
CA PRO A 210 -0.92 2.24 14.22
C PRO A 210 0.41 2.92 14.60
N ASP A 211 1.33 3.05 13.65
CA ASP A 211 2.60 3.74 13.91
C ASP A 211 2.39 5.24 13.94
N VAL A 212 1.63 5.74 12.96
CA VAL A 212 1.22 7.15 12.80
C VAL A 212 -0.20 7.20 12.22
N VAL A 213 -0.78 8.39 12.18
CA VAL A 213 -2.00 8.66 11.41
C VAL A 213 -1.76 9.74 10.37
N ALA A 214 -2.56 9.71 9.31
CA ALA A 214 -2.53 10.72 8.25
C ALA A 214 -3.96 11.04 7.78
N PRO A 215 -4.18 12.16 7.07
CA PRO A 215 -5.50 12.51 6.55
C PRO A 215 -6.11 11.36 5.74
N GLY A 216 -7.27 10.88 6.18
CA GLY A 216 -7.95 9.71 5.58
C GLY A 216 -9.46 9.86 5.44
N ARG A 217 -10.05 10.99 5.84
CA ARG A 217 -11.48 11.29 5.64
C ARG A 217 -11.66 12.37 4.59
N SER A 218 -12.63 12.16 3.69
CA SER A 218 -13.03 13.13 2.67
C SER A 218 -11.87 13.62 1.81
N ILE A 219 -11.00 12.69 1.42
CA ILE A 219 -9.82 12.98 0.60
C ILE A 219 -10.24 13.01 -0.87
N GLU A 220 -9.97 14.13 -1.54
CA GLU A 220 -10.19 14.29 -2.97
C GLU A 220 -8.94 13.86 -3.74
N SER A 221 -9.14 12.98 -4.72
CA SER A 221 -8.09 12.47 -5.60
C SER A 221 -8.62 12.26 -7.01
N LEU A 222 -7.74 11.93 -7.96
CA LEU A 222 -8.13 11.72 -9.35
C LEU A 222 -9.16 10.59 -9.48
N ARG A 223 -10.15 10.85 -10.32
CA ARG A 223 -11.29 9.98 -10.62
C ARG A 223 -11.01 9.14 -11.86
N VAL A 224 -11.56 7.92 -11.90
CA VAL A 224 -11.70 7.13 -13.13
C VAL A 224 -13.17 7.15 -13.56
N PRO A 225 -13.55 7.95 -14.58
CA PRO A 225 -14.93 7.99 -15.05
C PRO A 225 -15.43 6.63 -15.51
N GLY A 226 -16.61 6.23 -15.06
CA GLY A 226 -17.22 4.94 -15.41
C GLY A 226 -16.66 3.72 -14.66
N SER A 227 -15.67 3.91 -13.78
CA SER A 227 -15.25 2.85 -12.85
C SER A 227 -16.38 2.47 -11.91
N ARG A 228 -16.28 1.29 -11.28
CA ARG A 228 -17.30 0.78 -10.37
C ARG A 228 -17.60 1.75 -9.23
N LEU A 229 -16.58 2.24 -8.53
CA LEU A 229 -16.75 3.22 -7.46
C LEU A 229 -17.36 4.52 -7.97
N ASP A 230 -16.98 4.96 -9.17
CA ASP A 230 -17.56 6.14 -9.78
C ASP A 230 -19.06 5.98 -10.01
N VAL A 231 -19.52 4.83 -10.50
CA VAL A 231 -20.93 4.53 -10.77
C VAL A 231 -21.72 4.33 -9.48
N GLU A 232 -21.19 3.58 -8.51
CA GLU A 232 -21.87 3.23 -7.27
C GLU A 232 -22.01 4.42 -6.30
N PHE A 233 -21.06 5.37 -6.34
CA PHE A 233 -21.03 6.51 -5.41
C PHE A 233 -21.01 7.86 -6.17
N PRO A 234 -22.11 8.25 -6.85
CA PRO A 234 -22.15 9.48 -7.63
C PRO A 234 -21.94 10.75 -6.80
N ASP A 235 -22.36 10.74 -5.52
CA ASP A 235 -22.20 11.88 -4.60
C ASP A 235 -20.75 12.10 -4.15
N ALA A 236 -19.88 11.11 -4.35
CA ALA A 236 -18.45 11.24 -4.10
C ALA A 236 -17.71 11.93 -5.26
N ARG A 237 -18.35 12.15 -6.42
CA ARG A 237 -17.76 12.88 -7.55
C ARG A 237 -17.61 14.35 -7.19
N VAL A 238 -16.46 14.93 -7.48
CA VAL A 238 -16.16 16.35 -7.27
C VAL A 238 -15.72 16.95 -8.59
N GLY A 239 -16.63 17.70 -9.22
CA GLY A 239 -16.45 18.18 -10.58
C GLY A 239 -16.26 17.03 -11.56
N GLU A 240 -15.48 17.25 -12.61
CA GLU A 240 -15.29 16.26 -13.68
C GLU A 240 -14.17 15.25 -13.39
N HIS A 241 -13.14 15.68 -12.64
CA HIS A 241 -11.86 14.96 -12.56
C HIS A 241 -11.54 14.38 -11.19
N LEU A 242 -12.29 14.74 -10.14
CA LEU A 242 -11.99 14.31 -8.78
C LEU A 242 -13.08 13.40 -8.22
N PHE A 243 -12.65 12.54 -7.31
CA PHE A 243 -13.49 11.64 -6.53
C PHE A 243 -13.07 11.76 -5.07
N ARG A 244 -14.05 11.75 -4.14
CA ARG A 244 -13.84 11.91 -2.71
C ARG A 244 -13.92 10.56 -2.00
N GLY A 245 -12.80 10.09 -1.48
CA GLY A 245 -12.68 8.83 -0.73
C GLY A 245 -12.54 9.03 0.78
N SER A 246 -12.80 7.98 1.55
CA SER A 246 -12.51 7.92 2.99
C SER A 246 -12.06 6.52 3.38
N GLY A 247 -10.99 6.42 4.16
CA GLY A 247 -10.40 5.15 4.57
C GLY A 247 -8.97 5.29 5.07
N SER A 248 -8.51 4.27 5.76
CA SER A 248 -7.09 4.06 6.07
C SER A 248 -6.24 3.91 4.81
N SER A 249 -6.83 3.46 3.69
CA SER A 249 -6.21 3.42 2.35
C SER A 249 -5.65 4.78 1.92
N GLN A 250 -6.46 5.84 2.03
CA GLN A 250 -6.05 7.20 1.68
C GLN A 250 -4.92 7.69 2.59
N ALA A 251 -4.99 7.38 3.88
CA ALA A 251 -3.94 7.73 4.83
C ALA A 251 -2.61 7.02 4.51
N ALA A 252 -2.66 5.72 4.19
CA ALA A 252 -1.49 4.96 3.74
C ALA A 252 -0.88 5.56 2.46
N ALA A 253 -1.70 5.96 1.48
CA ALA A 253 -1.25 6.64 0.27
C ALA A 253 -0.55 7.98 0.57
N VAL A 254 -1.09 8.78 1.50
CA VAL A 254 -0.45 10.03 1.94
C VAL A 254 0.94 9.73 2.54
N VAL A 255 1.05 8.74 3.42
CA VAL A 255 2.32 8.36 4.05
C VAL A 255 3.31 7.78 3.04
N SER A 256 2.85 7.00 2.06
CA SER A 256 3.70 6.45 0.99
C SER A 256 4.39 7.56 0.19
N GLY A 257 3.67 8.63 -0.14
CA GLY A 257 4.28 9.81 -0.78
C GLY A 257 5.25 10.55 0.16
N ALA A 258 4.92 10.68 1.45
CA ALA A 258 5.81 11.29 2.42
C ALA A 258 7.13 10.52 2.60
N VAL A 259 7.07 9.19 2.61
CA VAL A 259 8.24 8.32 2.61
C VAL A 259 9.12 8.61 1.39
N ALA A 260 8.53 8.78 0.21
CA ALA A 260 9.30 9.11 -1.00
C ALA A 260 10.03 10.45 -0.90
N LEU A 261 9.41 11.47 -0.30
CA LEU A 261 10.07 12.77 -0.04
C LEU A 261 11.26 12.62 0.92
N VAL A 262 11.09 11.84 2.00
CA VAL A 262 12.18 11.56 2.96
C VAL A 262 13.32 10.78 2.29
N LEU A 263 13.00 9.82 1.42
CA LEU A 263 13.99 9.02 0.69
C LEU A 263 14.69 9.79 -0.41
N GLU A 264 14.04 10.77 -1.06
CA GLU A 264 14.72 11.66 -2.00
C GLU A 264 15.78 12.52 -1.29
N GLN A 265 15.45 13.08 -0.12
CA GLN A 265 16.41 13.85 0.69
C GLN A 265 17.53 12.97 1.25
N SER A 266 17.18 11.75 1.69
CA SER A 266 18.11 10.82 2.34
C SER A 266 18.04 9.42 1.70
N PRO A 267 18.64 9.21 0.51
CA PRO A 267 18.47 7.97 -0.27
C PRO A 267 18.97 6.69 0.41
N ARG A 268 19.85 6.84 1.41
CA ARG A 268 20.50 5.72 2.12
C ARG A 268 19.73 5.24 3.35
N LEU A 269 18.60 5.86 3.72
CA LEU A 269 17.85 5.41 4.88
C LEU A 269 17.32 4.00 4.65
N THR A 270 17.47 3.18 5.69
CA THR A 270 16.82 1.86 5.75
C THR A 270 15.34 2.03 6.11
N PRO A 271 14.49 1.03 5.85
CA PRO A 271 13.10 1.06 6.29
C PRO A 271 12.92 1.30 7.79
N ASP A 272 13.76 0.69 8.62
CA ASP A 272 13.75 0.90 10.08
C ASP A 272 14.04 2.37 10.45
N GLN A 273 14.99 3.01 9.76
CA GLN A 273 15.31 4.42 9.97
C GLN A 273 14.20 5.34 9.50
N VAL A 274 13.59 5.07 8.34
CA VAL A 274 12.42 5.82 7.85
C VAL A 274 11.28 5.73 8.87
N LYS A 275 10.94 4.52 9.31
CA LYS A 275 9.89 4.30 10.31
C LYS A 275 10.19 5.01 11.63
N GLN A 276 11.44 4.94 12.10
CA GLN A 276 11.87 5.65 13.30
C GLN A 276 11.66 7.16 13.16
N VAL A 277 12.12 7.76 12.06
CA VAL A 277 12.05 9.21 11.84
C VAL A 277 10.59 9.68 11.78
N LEU A 278 9.75 9.02 10.98
CA LEU A 278 8.34 9.39 10.82
C LEU A 278 7.54 9.23 12.12
N ARG A 279 7.82 8.18 12.90
CA ARG A 279 7.19 7.99 14.22
C ARG A 279 7.65 9.05 15.21
N ALA A 280 8.93 9.39 15.20
CA ALA A 280 9.49 10.34 16.15
C ALA A 280 9.09 11.80 15.86
N SER A 281 8.83 12.13 14.58
CA SER A 281 8.35 13.45 14.16
C SER A 281 6.84 13.63 14.27
N ALA A 282 6.08 12.57 14.51
CA ALA A 282 4.62 12.66 14.53
C ALA A 282 4.09 13.55 15.66
N ASP A 283 3.06 14.32 15.33
CA ASP A 283 2.40 15.27 16.22
C ASP A 283 1.22 14.62 16.96
N SER A 284 1.38 14.44 18.26
CA SER A 284 0.38 13.79 19.11
C SER A 284 -0.96 14.54 19.12
N LEU A 285 -2.03 13.85 18.73
CA LEU A 285 -3.42 14.26 18.88
C LEU A 285 -3.84 14.12 20.35
N LYS A 286 -3.63 15.17 21.16
CA LYS A 286 -3.74 15.17 22.64
C LYS A 286 -4.99 14.52 23.27
N ARG A 287 -6.09 14.36 22.52
CA ARG A 287 -7.37 13.79 23.00
C ARG A 287 -7.68 12.41 22.42
N GLN A 288 -6.75 11.80 21.72
CA GLN A 288 -6.91 10.47 21.13
C GLN A 288 -6.03 9.45 21.89
N PRO A 289 -6.48 8.22 22.11
CA PRO A 289 -5.64 7.21 22.74
C PRO A 289 -4.56 6.70 21.77
N VAL A 290 -3.40 6.30 22.31
CA VAL A 290 -2.29 5.72 21.52
C VAL A 290 -2.72 4.52 20.67
N THR A 291 -3.73 3.77 21.15
CA THR A 291 -4.32 2.65 20.41
C THR A 291 -4.97 3.06 19.10
N GLN A 292 -5.37 4.32 18.94
CA GLN A 292 -6.00 4.84 17.74
C GLN A 292 -5.02 5.64 16.88
N GLN A 293 -4.16 6.44 17.50
CA GLN A 293 -3.34 7.41 16.79
C GLN A 293 -1.87 6.99 16.59
N GLY A 294 -1.41 5.95 17.28
CA GLY A 294 0.02 5.65 17.32
C GLY A 294 0.81 6.80 17.95
N GLN A 295 1.84 7.28 17.24
CA GLN A 295 2.60 8.46 17.67
C GLN A 295 1.93 9.79 17.32
N GLY A 296 0.84 9.78 16.54
CA GLY A 296 0.10 10.99 16.17
C GLY A 296 0.09 11.25 14.67
N MET A 297 -0.31 12.47 14.31
CA MET A 297 -0.38 12.94 12.93
C MET A 297 1.02 12.98 12.32
N LEU A 298 1.17 12.47 11.10
CA LEU A 298 2.40 12.59 10.33
C LEU A 298 2.81 14.06 10.19
N ASP A 299 4.07 14.36 10.52
CA ASP A 299 4.74 15.63 10.22
C ASP A 299 6.01 15.37 9.39
N VAL A 300 5.95 15.76 8.12
CA VAL A 300 7.01 15.65 7.13
C VAL A 300 8.08 16.72 7.33
N ASP A 301 7.71 17.94 7.75
CA ASP A 301 8.71 19.00 7.92
C ASP A 301 9.68 18.64 9.05
N ASP A 302 9.15 18.24 10.21
CA ASP A 302 9.99 17.76 11.31
C ASP A 302 10.74 16.47 10.92
N ALA A 303 10.11 15.54 10.18
CA ALA A 303 10.80 14.35 9.68
C ALA A 303 12.06 14.69 8.86
N LEU A 304 11.96 15.65 7.93
CA LEU A 304 13.08 16.08 7.08
C LEU A 304 14.16 16.85 7.85
N GLY A 305 13.83 17.39 9.03
CA GLY A 305 14.77 18.05 9.94
C GLY A 305 15.53 17.08 10.86
N ARG A 306 15.04 15.84 11.02
CA ARG A 306 15.59 14.87 11.97
C ARG A 306 16.78 14.10 11.41
N ARG A 307 17.74 13.84 12.29
CA ARG A 307 18.84 12.90 12.02
C ARG A 307 18.43 11.51 12.49
N PRO A 308 18.40 10.49 11.61
CA PRO A 308 18.11 9.13 12.02
C PRO A 308 19.18 8.61 12.98
N THR A 309 18.81 7.69 13.86
CA THR A 309 19.84 6.97 14.62
C THR A 309 20.65 6.10 13.67
N LEU A 310 21.98 6.28 13.65
CA LEU A 310 22.89 5.37 12.98
C LEU A 310 22.66 3.99 13.62
N PHE A 311 22.24 2.99 12.85
CA PHE A 311 21.86 1.66 13.34
C PHE A 311 20.47 1.52 14.01
N ALA A 312 19.52 2.43 13.75
CA ALA A 312 18.13 2.16 14.12
C ALA A 312 17.68 0.82 13.51
N ARG A 313 17.25 -0.11 14.37
CA ARG A 313 16.77 -1.43 13.96
C ARG A 313 15.59 -1.86 14.81
N GLN A 314 14.61 -2.48 14.18
CA GLN A 314 13.51 -3.16 14.89
C GLN A 314 13.98 -4.50 15.46
N LEU A 315 13.64 -4.80 16.71
CA LEU A 315 14.07 -6.00 17.44
C LEU A 315 13.01 -7.11 17.49
N HIS A 316 12.04 -7.07 16.58
CA HIS A 316 10.99 -8.07 16.49
C HIS A 316 11.53 -9.37 15.87
N LEU A 317 10.92 -10.50 16.23
CA LEU A 317 11.18 -11.77 15.54
C LEU A 317 10.41 -11.77 14.22
N PRO A 318 11.08 -12.04 13.08
CA PRO A 318 10.39 -12.17 11.80
C PRO A 318 9.39 -13.32 11.80
N SER A 319 8.32 -13.17 11.03
CA SER A 319 7.39 -14.24 10.69
C SER A 319 8.12 -15.45 10.12
N THR A 320 7.67 -16.64 10.51
CA THR A 320 8.12 -17.89 9.89
C THR A 320 7.51 -18.12 8.51
N GLY A 321 6.32 -17.54 8.25
CA GLY A 321 5.53 -17.78 7.04
C GLY A 321 5.00 -19.20 6.89
N LEU A 322 5.02 -20.01 7.96
CA LEU A 322 4.60 -21.41 7.97
C LEU A 322 3.15 -21.62 8.42
N GLY A 323 2.47 -20.53 8.79
CA GLY A 323 1.04 -20.52 9.07
C GLY A 323 0.20 -20.84 7.84
N LEU A 324 -1.11 -20.94 8.05
CA LEU A 324 -2.04 -21.40 7.03
C LEU A 324 -2.51 -20.20 6.21
N LEU A 325 -2.53 -20.35 4.89
CA LEU A 325 -2.97 -19.29 3.98
C LEU A 325 -4.44 -18.91 4.23
N HIS A 326 -5.31 -19.88 4.53
CA HIS A 326 -6.71 -19.56 4.82
C HIS A 326 -6.89 -18.74 6.10
N LEU A 327 -6.02 -18.89 7.10
CA LEU A 327 -6.11 -18.07 8.31
C LEU A 327 -5.62 -16.63 8.07
N SER A 328 -4.75 -16.42 7.06
CA SER A 328 -4.43 -15.06 6.57
C SER A 328 -5.60 -14.44 5.81
N ARG A 329 -6.44 -15.23 5.12
CA ARG A 329 -7.66 -14.72 4.47
C ARG A 329 -8.70 -14.25 5.48
N GLY A 330 -8.81 -14.97 6.60
CA GLY A 330 -9.86 -14.72 7.58
C GLY A 330 -11.22 -15.26 7.12
N LEU A 331 -12.30 -14.57 7.45
CA LEU A 331 -13.67 -15.02 7.13
C LEU A 331 -14.13 -14.52 5.76
N ASP A 332 -13.57 -13.41 5.28
CA ASP A 332 -13.89 -12.87 3.96
C ASP A 332 -13.15 -13.67 2.88
N THR A 333 -13.92 -14.29 1.99
CA THR A 333 -13.39 -15.14 0.92
C THR A 333 -13.85 -14.64 -0.43
N VAL A 334 -12.91 -14.55 -1.36
CA VAL A 334 -13.22 -14.17 -2.73
C VAL A 334 -13.93 -15.32 -3.44
N VAL A 335 -15.00 -15.00 -4.19
CA VAL A 335 -15.72 -15.95 -5.03
C VAL A 335 -15.38 -15.68 -6.49
N VAL A 336 -14.72 -16.63 -7.15
CA VAL A 336 -14.34 -16.54 -8.56
C VAL A 336 -15.18 -17.53 -9.36
N ALA A 337 -15.95 -17.03 -10.34
CA ALA A 337 -16.84 -17.84 -11.16
C ALA A 337 -17.79 -18.76 -10.35
N GLY A 338 -18.27 -18.28 -9.20
CA GLY A 338 -19.15 -19.03 -8.29
C GLY A 338 -18.44 -19.99 -7.33
N ILE A 339 -17.10 -20.05 -7.35
CA ILE A 339 -16.29 -20.90 -6.47
C ILE A 339 -15.56 -20.03 -5.45
N ALA A 340 -15.83 -20.24 -4.16
CA ALA A 340 -15.11 -19.57 -3.09
C ALA A 340 -13.66 -20.06 -3.01
N LEU A 341 -12.71 -19.13 -2.95
CA LEU A 341 -11.30 -19.40 -2.69
C LEU A 341 -11.10 -19.69 -1.20
N VAL A 342 -11.20 -20.96 -0.83
CA VAL A 342 -11.07 -21.44 0.55
C VAL A 342 -9.92 -22.43 0.72
N GLY A 343 -9.44 -22.57 1.95
CA GLY A 343 -8.42 -23.55 2.30
C GLY A 343 -7.02 -23.21 1.77
N GLU A 344 -6.14 -24.20 1.75
CA GLU A 344 -4.73 -24.05 1.36
C GLU A 344 -4.55 -24.14 -0.16
N GLN A 345 -5.16 -23.21 -0.89
CA GLN A 345 -5.00 -23.02 -2.33
C GLN A 345 -4.69 -21.56 -2.65
N THR A 346 -3.93 -21.34 -3.72
CA THR A 346 -3.64 -20.01 -4.28
C THR A 346 -4.77 -19.54 -5.19
N PHE A 347 -4.73 -18.27 -5.58
CA PHE A 347 -5.67 -17.66 -6.53
C PHE A 347 -5.64 -18.31 -7.92
N THR A 348 -4.58 -19.06 -8.24
CA THR A 348 -4.45 -19.85 -9.48
C THR A 348 -5.02 -21.28 -9.35
N GLY A 349 -5.60 -21.62 -8.19
CA GLY A 349 -6.12 -22.96 -7.90
C GLY A 349 -5.06 -23.99 -7.49
N GLN A 350 -3.78 -23.62 -7.47
CA GLN A 350 -2.71 -24.52 -7.01
C GLN A 350 -2.70 -24.66 -5.49
N ARG A 351 -2.40 -25.86 -4.98
CA ARG A 351 -2.25 -26.10 -3.54
C ARG A 351 -1.13 -25.23 -2.95
N TRP A 352 -1.44 -24.49 -1.90
CA TRP A 352 -0.46 -23.73 -1.13
C TRP A 352 0.48 -24.66 -0.35
N ASN A 353 1.78 -24.39 -0.44
CA ASN A 353 2.81 -25.10 0.32
C ASN A 353 3.76 -24.08 0.97
N GLY A 354 3.38 -23.59 2.15
CA GLY A 354 4.15 -22.60 2.93
C GLY A 354 5.65 -22.92 3.03
N PRO A 355 6.06 -24.13 3.46
CA PRO A 355 7.48 -24.47 3.54
C PRO A 355 8.24 -24.35 2.21
N SER A 356 7.62 -24.71 1.09
CA SER A 356 8.24 -24.61 -0.24
C SER A 356 8.31 -23.16 -0.71
N TRP A 357 7.23 -22.40 -0.51
CA TRP A 357 7.20 -20.97 -0.78
C TRP A 357 8.24 -20.20 0.04
N VAL A 358 8.34 -20.43 1.36
CA VAL A 358 9.35 -19.81 2.23
C VAL A 358 10.78 -20.10 1.74
N ARG A 359 11.05 -21.33 1.29
CA ARG A 359 12.36 -21.68 0.71
C ARG A 359 12.63 -21.00 -0.64
N ALA A 360 11.60 -20.74 -1.44
CA ALA A 360 11.71 -20.07 -2.72
C ALA A 360 11.94 -18.55 -2.55
N THR A 361 11.17 -17.88 -1.67
CA THR A 361 11.34 -16.43 -1.40
C THR A 361 12.70 -16.11 -0.76
N LEU A 362 13.28 -17.05 0.01
CA LEU A 362 14.64 -16.92 0.52
C LEU A 362 15.71 -16.98 -0.58
N ARG A 363 15.41 -17.68 -1.69
CA ARG A 363 16.31 -17.81 -2.84
C ARG A 363 16.06 -16.76 -3.93
N GLY A 364 14.97 -15.99 -3.84
CA GLY A 364 14.54 -15.08 -4.91
C GLY A 364 14.18 -15.86 -6.18
N THR A 365 13.52 -17.01 -6.02
CA THR A 365 13.11 -17.88 -7.13
C THR A 365 11.62 -18.20 -7.05
N THR A 366 10.81 -17.29 -6.50
CA THR A 366 9.35 -17.48 -6.46
C THR A 366 8.73 -17.25 -7.82
N TRP A 367 9.32 -16.36 -8.62
CA TRP A 367 8.98 -16.17 -10.03
C TRP A 367 9.97 -16.87 -10.96
N SER A 368 9.42 -17.55 -11.97
CA SER A 368 10.20 -18.13 -13.07
C SER A 368 9.39 -18.09 -14.36
N GLY A 369 9.81 -17.29 -15.34
CA GLY A 369 9.17 -17.24 -16.66
C GLY A 369 7.67 -16.93 -16.62
N GLY A 370 7.24 -15.99 -15.77
CA GLY A 370 5.82 -15.62 -15.61
C GLY A 370 4.98 -16.60 -14.79
N SER A 371 5.59 -17.64 -14.21
CA SER A 371 4.94 -18.52 -13.24
C SER A 371 5.30 -18.11 -11.81
N TRP A 372 4.34 -18.20 -10.89
CA TRP A 372 4.56 -18.03 -9.46
C TRP A 372 4.21 -19.31 -8.72
N SER A 373 5.16 -19.82 -7.93
CA SER A 373 4.98 -21.04 -7.12
C SER A 373 4.46 -22.28 -7.90
N GLY A 374 4.84 -22.41 -9.19
CA GLY A 374 4.46 -23.55 -10.04
C GLY A 374 3.13 -23.40 -10.79
N GLY A 375 2.39 -22.31 -10.56
CA GLY A 375 1.23 -21.93 -11.37
C GLY A 375 1.64 -21.01 -12.52
N SER A 376 1.30 -21.37 -13.76
CA SER A 376 1.45 -20.49 -14.92
C SER A 376 0.31 -19.47 -14.95
N TRP A 377 0.64 -18.18 -15.08
CA TRP A 377 -0.34 -17.11 -15.30
C TRP A 377 -0.27 -16.65 -16.76
N SER A 378 -1.44 -16.39 -17.36
CA SER A 378 -1.58 -16.13 -18.80
C SER A 378 -1.68 -14.65 -19.17
N GLY A 379 -1.63 -13.70 -18.24
CA GLY A 379 -1.58 -12.30 -18.65
C GLY A 379 -0.17 -11.97 -19.14
N GLY A 380 -0.06 -11.61 -20.40
CA GLY A 380 1.20 -11.07 -20.91
C GLY A 380 1.37 -9.66 -20.36
N SER A 381 2.43 -9.38 -19.59
CA SER A 381 3.00 -8.01 -19.53
C SER A 381 4.28 -7.81 -18.75
N TRP A 382 4.98 -8.85 -18.26
CA TRP A 382 6.40 -8.68 -17.97
C TRP A 382 7.25 -9.51 -18.92
N SER A 383 7.75 -8.85 -19.97
CA SER A 383 8.78 -9.37 -20.87
C SER A 383 10.18 -8.90 -20.46
N GLY A 384 10.41 -8.67 -19.16
CA GLY A 384 11.76 -8.42 -18.67
C GLY A 384 12.59 -9.68 -18.89
N GLY A 385 13.33 -9.69 -20.00
CA GLY A 385 14.37 -10.66 -20.23
C GLY A 385 15.36 -10.59 -19.06
N SER A 386 15.71 -11.77 -18.56
CA SER A 386 16.86 -12.01 -17.68
C SER A 386 18.14 -11.36 -18.19
#